data_AF-A0A3D6ETZ9-F1
#
_entry.id   AF-A0A3D6ETZ9-F1
#
_cell.length_a   1.000
_cell.length_b   1.000
_cell.length_c   1.000
_cell.angle_alpha   90.00
_cell.angle_beta   90.00
_cell.angle_gamma   90.00
#
_symmetry.space_group_name_H-M   'P 1'
#
loop_
_entity.id
_entity.type
_entity.pdbx_description
1 polymer ?
#
loop_
_entity_poly.entity_id
_entity_poly.type
_entity_poly.pdbx_seq_one_letter_code
_entity_poly.pdbx_strand_id
1 'polypeptide(L)' 'MKGTNLGEFEELVLLTIAALVNDAYSVAICDELEKNTGRAAKLGVVHAVLNRLEEKGLVKSKLGE' A
#
# COMPACT_ATOMS: atom_id res chain seq x y z
N MET A 1 18.82 4.01 -13.99
CA MET A 1 17.50 3.43 -14.29
C MET A 1 16.45 4.36 -13.68
N LYS A 2 15.47 4.85 -14.45
CA LYS A 2 14.25 5.44 -13.86
C LYS A 2 13.45 4.27 -13.30
N GLY A 3 13.33 3.92 -12.03
CA GLY A 3 13.94 4.31 -10.77
C GLY A 3 13.20 3.41 -9.78
N THR A 4 13.62 2.16 -9.64
CA THR A 4 12.96 1.11 -8.83
C THR A 4 13.03 1.36 -7.33
N ASN A 5 13.45 2.56 -6.93
CA ASN A 5 13.60 2.94 -5.53
C ASN A 5 12.21 3.10 -4.92
N LEU A 6 12.00 2.50 -3.76
CA LEU A 6 10.82 2.70 -2.94
C LEU A 6 11.10 3.82 -1.93
N GLY A 7 10.12 4.70 -1.75
CA GLY A 7 10.13 5.56 -0.57
C GLY A 7 9.75 4.76 0.67
N GLU A 8 10.17 5.19 1.86
CA GLU A 8 9.92 4.47 3.13
C GLU A 8 8.43 4.14 3.33
N PHE A 9 7.53 5.09 3.01
CA PHE A 9 6.09 4.84 3.12
C PHE A 9 5.56 3.85 2.08
N GLU A 10 6.18 3.78 0.90
CA GLU A 10 5.81 2.80 -0.14
C GLU A 10 6.24 1.39 0.28
N GLU A 11 7.40 1.26 0.93
CA GLU A 11 7.85 -0.02 1.51
C GLU A 11 6.88 -0.51 2.59
N LEU A 12 6.46 0.37 3.50
CA LEU A 12 5.48 0.02 4.54
C LEU A 12 4.14 -0.42 3.95
N VAL A 13 3.64 0.30 2.93
CA VAL A 13 2.40 -0.08 2.24
C VAL A 13 2.58 -1.44 1.55
N LEU A 14 3.68 -1.67 0.85
CA LEU A 14 3.95 -2.93 0.16
C LEU A 14 4.04 -4.10 1.14
N LEU A 15 4.70 -3.92 2.29
CA LEU A 15 4.78 -4.92 3.35
C LEU A 15 3.40 -5.22 3.95
N THR A 16 2.58 -4.19 4.14
CA THR A 16 1.21 -4.33 4.64
C THR A 16 0.33 -5.12 3.68
N ILE A 17 0.45 -4.87 2.37
CA ILE A 17 -0.24 -5.66 1.34
C ILE A 17 0.16 -7.13 1.42
N ALA A 18 1.46 -7.41 1.55
CA ALA A 18 1.98 -8.77 1.68
C ALA A 18 1.46 -9.46 2.97
N ALA A 19 1.30 -8.72 4.06
CA ALA A 19 0.77 -9.23 5.33
C ALA A 19 -0.74 -9.54 5.27
N LEU A 20 -1.52 -8.73 4.55
CA LEU A 20 -2.97 -8.90 4.42
C LEU A 20 -3.37 -9.95 3.37
N VAL A 21 -2.44 -10.36 2.50
CA VAL A 21 -2.60 -11.40 1.46
C VAL A 21 -3.78 -11.11 0.50
N ASN A 22 -5.00 -11.50 0.86
CA ASN A 22 -6.19 -11.36 0.02
C ASN A 22 -7.07 -10.17 0.42
N ASP A 23 -6.87 -9.58 1.59
CA ASP A 23 -7.74 -8.54 2.17
C ASP A 23 -7.14 -7.12 2.06
N ALA A 24 -6.18 -6.93 1.14
CA ALA A 24 -5.43 -5.68 1.01
C ALA A 24 -6.19 -4.56 0.26
N TYR A 25 -7.40 -4.22 0.70
CA TYR A 25 -8.10 -3.02 0.24
C TYR A 25 -7.65 -1.78 1.04
N SER A 26 -7.81 -0.59 0.46
CA SER A 26 -7.20 0.65 1.01
C SER A 26 -7.54 0.94 2.47
N VAL A 27 -8.76 0.59 2.92
CA VAL A 27 -9.16 0.78 4.33
C VAL A 27 -8.46 -0.23 5.24
N ALA A 28 -8.40 -1.52 4.87
CA ALA A 28 -7.65 -2.52 5.64
C ALA A 28 -6.15 -2.18 5.74
N ILE A 29 -5.57 -1.65 4.66
CA ILE A 29 -4.19 -1.17 4.66
C ILE A 29 -4.03 0.00 5.64
N CYS A 30 -4.95 0.98 5.64
CA CYS A 30 -4.94 2.07 6.61
C CYS A 30 -4.99 1.55 8.05
N ASP A 31 -5.93 0.65 8.35
CA ASP A 31 -6.14 0.09 9.68
C ASP A 31 -4.91 -0.70 10.16
N GLU A 32 -4.32 -1.54 9.31
CA GLU A 32 -3.14 -2.34 9.66
C GLU A 32 -1.89 -1.45 9.82
N LEU A 33 -1.74 -0.40 9.02
CA LEU A 33 -0.68 0.60 9.21
C LEU A 33 -0.84 1.34 10.54
N GLU A 34 -2.04 1.78 10.89
CA GLU A 34 -2.30 2.48 12.15
C GLU A 34 -2.05 1.57 13.35
N LYS A 35 -2.52 0.32 13.29
CA LYS A 35 -2.31 -0.70 14.31
C LYS A 35 -0.83 -0.99 14.58
N ASN A 36 0.01 -1.07 13.55
CA ASN A 36 1.43 -1.40 13.71
C ASN A 36 2.31 -0.18 13.99
N THR A 37 1.94 1.01 13.50
CA THR A 37 2.77 2.22 13.62
C THR A 37 2.29 3.21 14.68
N GLY A 38 1.05 3.05 15.18
CA GLY A 38 0.38 4.01 16.07
C GLY A 38 0.02 5.34 15.38
N ARG A 39 0.09 5.41 14.05
CA ARG A 39 -0.12 6.63 13.26
C ARG A 39 -1.20 6.41 12.22
N ALA A 40 -2.24 7.22 12.26
CA ALA A 40 -3.32 7.17 11.27
C ALA A 40 -2.80 7.47 9.86
N ALA A 41 -3.02 6.53 8.94
CA ALA A 41 -2.73 6.71 7.52
C ALA A 41 -3.95 7.32 6.81
N LYS A 42 -3.74 8.39 6.03
CA LYS A 42 -4.82 9.00 5.25
C LYS A 42 -5.13 8.14 4.03
N LEU A 43 -6.40 7.79 3.85
CA LEU A 43 -6.87 6.96 2.73
C LEU A 43 -6.41 7.47 1.35
N GLY A 44 -6.50 8.78 1.10
CA GLY A 44 -6.04 9.37 -0.16
C GLY A 44 -4.54 9.22 -0.41
N VAL A 45 -3.72 9.21 0.65
CA VAL A 45 -2.26 8.99 0.53
C VAL A 45 -1.97 7.53 0.22
N VAL A 46 -2.68 6.60 0.86
CA VAL A 46 -2.58 5.16 0.55
C VAL A 46 -2.97 4.89 -0.90
N HIS A 47 -4.07 5.46 -1.39
CA HIS A 47 -4.44 5.35 -2.81
C HIS A 47 -3.35 5.87 -3.76
N ALA A 48 -2.77 7.04 -3.46
CA ALA A 48 -1.69 7.59 -4.27
C ALA A 48 -0.45 6.67 -4.30
N VAL A 49 -0.14 5.99 -3.18
CA VAL A 49 0.96 5.01 -3.12
C VAL A 49 0.62 3.76 -3.92
N LEU A 50 -0.59 3.21 -3.77
CA LEU A 50 -1.02 2.03 -4.51
C LEU A 50 -0.89 2.23 -6.02
N ASN A 51 -1.33 3.40 -6.52
CA ASN A 51 -1.17 3.76 -7.94
C ASN A 51 0.31 3.78 -8.36
N ARG A 52 1.19 4.40 -7.57
CA ARG A 52 2.63 4.43 -7.88
C ARG A 52 3.27 3.04 -7.82
N LEU A 53 2.86 2.19 -6.88
CA LEU A 53 3.34 0.80 -6.80
C LEU A 53 2.88 -0.02 -8.01
N GLU A 54 1.66 0.22 -8.51
CA GLU A 54 1.14 -0.41 -9.73
C GLU A 54 1.86 0.10 -10.99
N GLU A 55 2.11 1.41 -11.10
CA GLU A 55 2.94 1.99 -12.17
C GLU A 55 4.37 1.43 -12.17
N LYS A 56 4.90 1.09 -10.99
CA LYS A 56 6.20 0.40 -10.82
C LYS A 56 6.14 -1.10 -11.11
N GLY A 57 4.95 -1.68 -11.30
CA GLY A 57 4.74 -3.11 -11.54
C GLY A 57 4.93 -4.01 -10.31
N LEU A 58 4.87 -3.45 -9.10
CA LEU A 58 5.08 -4.19 -7.85
C LEU A 58 3.80 -4.78 -7.27
N VAL A 59 2.65 -4.22 -7.63
CA VAL A 59 1.32 -4.69 -7.24
C VAL A 59 0.39 -4.65 -8.44
N LYS A 60 -0.76 -5.32 -8.34
CA LYS A 60 -1.82 -5.28 -9.34
C LYS A 60 -3.17 -5.13 -8.63
N SER A 61 -3.96 -4.15 -9.06
CA SER A 61 -5.30 -3.97 -8.55
C SER A 61 -6.31 -4.84 -9.32
N LYS A 62 -7.37 -5.25 -8.62
CA LYS A 62 -8.56 -5.87 -9.21
C LYS A 62 -9.79 -5.29 -8.52
N LEU A 63 -10.87 -5.12 -9.26
CA LEU A 63 -12.18 -4.89 -8.65
C LEU A 63 -12.58 -6.15 -7.88
N GLY A 64 -13.16 -5.96 -6.69
CA GLY A 64 -13.76 -7.05 -5.93
C GLY A 64 -14.96 -7.64 -6.68
N GLU A 65 -15.34 -8.85 -6.28
CA GLU A 65 -16.62 -9.47 -6.70
C GLU A 65 -17.81 -8.85 -5.94
#